data_AF-A0A7X7KEH9-F1
#
_entry.id   AF-A0A7X7KEH9-F1
#
_cell.length_a   1.000
_cell.length_b   1.000
_cell.length_c   1.000
_cell.angle_alpha   90.00
_cell.angle_beta   90.00
_cell.angle_gamma   90.00
#
_symmetry.space_group_name_H-M   'P 1'
#
loop_
_entity.id
_entity.type
_entity.pdbx_description
1 polymer ?
#
loop_
_entity_poly.entity_id
_entity_poly.type
_entity_poly.pdbx_seq_one_letter_code
_entity_poly.pdbx_strand_id
1 'polypeptide(L)'
;MRRWPRVSTGMPHPQLQGYRVSLVSGTNLGDVAGSLTYFFNARQQVQRITLRGTTGDPGALASLLASRFHFVRRLTNDPGLVCYESVDSHNRTNGTLKIRTAHTIDASRPYTRFEVDLVIDRPEW
;
A
#
# COMPACT_ATOMS: atom_id res chain seq x y z
N MET A 1 -32.95 -8.57 -10.33
CA MET A 1 -31.88 -8.49 -9.33
C MET A 1 -30.82 -7.50 -9.80
N ARG A 2 -30.69 -6.36 -9.13
CA ARG A 2 -29.90 -5.20 -9.56
C ARG A 2 -28.43 -5.40 -9.13
N ARG A 3 -27.53 -5.69 -10.07
CA ARG A 3 -26.07 -5.68 -9.82
C ARG A 3 -25.68 -4.27 -9.41
N TRP A 4 -25.03 -4.12 -8.27
CA TRP A 4 -24.37 -2.87 -7.89
C TRP A 4 -23.17 -2.66 -8.80
N PRO A 5 -23.14 -1.66 -9.70
CA PRO A 5 -21.88 -1.21 -10.26
C PRO A 5 -21.27 -0.33 -9.18
N ARG A 6 -20.25 -0.81 -8.46
CA ARG A 6 -19.41 0.14 -7.72
C ARG A 6 -18.65 0.96 -8.75
N VAL A 7 -19.25 2.06 -9.17
CA VAL A 7 -18.57 3.12 -9.92
C VAL A 7 -17.91 4.00 -8.87
N SER A 8 -16.60 3.90 -8.74
CA SER A 8 -15.82 4.93 -8.07
C SER A 8 -15.65 6.09 -9.04
N THR A 9 -16.62 7.00 -9.07
CA THR A 9 -16.49 8.32 -9.69
C THR A 9 -15.56 9.15 -8.83
N GLY A 10 -14.29 9.22 -9.22
CA GLY A 10 -13.29 10.02 -8.52
C GLY A 10 -11.88 9.87 -9.07
N MET A 11 -11.69 9.99 -10.39
CA MET A 11 -10.35 10.31 -10.89
C MET A 11 -10.45 11.26 -12.09
N PRO A 12 -10.35 12.58 -11.86
CA PRO A 12 -10.35 13.58 -12.93
C PRO A 12 -8.97 13.74 -13.61
N HIS A 13 -7.99 12.89 -13.33
CA HIS A 13 -6.62 13.07 -13.84
C HIS A 13 -6.28 12.11 -15.00
N PRO A 14 -5.81 12.66 -16.14
CA PRO A 14 -5.57 11.94 -17.40
C PRO A 14 -4.45 10.90 -17.26
N GLN A 15 -4.54 9.84 -18.08
CA GLN A 15 -3.53 8.78 -18.31
C GLN A 15 -2.25 8.91 -17.46
N LEU A 16 -2.28 8.34 -16.25
CA LEU A 16 -1.05 8.25 -15.44
C LEU A 16 -0.09 7.27 -16.10
N GLN A 17 1.13 7.71 -16.36
CA GLN A 17 2.19 6.83 -16.85
C GLN A 17 2.80 6.08 -15.66
N GLY A 18 2.68 4.75 -15.67
CA GLY A 18 3.20 3.88 -14.61
C GLY A 18 4.58 3.33 -14.94
N TYR A 19 5.55 3.51 -14.04
CA TYR A 19 6.85 2.86 -14.08
C TYR A 19 6.97 1.89 -12.91
N ARG A 20 7.08 0.60 -13.22
CA ARG A 20 7.22 -0.47 -12.22
C ARG A 20 8.65 -0.97 -12.18
N VAL A 21 9.17 -1.13 -10.98
CA VAL A 21 10.46 -1.77 -10.71
C VAL A 21 10.28 -2.90 -9.71
N SER A 22 11.10 -3.94 -9.84
CA SER A 22 11.23 -4.96 -8.80
C SER A 22 11.86 -4.34 -7.55
N LEU A 23 11.34 -4.69 -6.38
CA LEU A 23 11.86 -4.27 -5.09
C LEU A 23 12.26 -5.49 -4.27
N VAL A 24 13.50 -5.47 -3.79
CA VAL A 24 13.98 -6.35 -2.73
C VAL A 24 14.75 -5.44 -1.77
N SER A 25 14.21 -5.19 -0.58
CA SER A 25 14.82 -4.23 0.35
C SER A 25 16.01 -4.80 1.13
N GLY A 26 16.15 -6.13 1.18
CA GLY A 26 17.20 -6.83 1.91
C GLY A 26 16.90 -8.32 2.07
N THR A 27 17.52 -8.95 3.06
CA THR A 27 17.45 -10.40 3.32
C THR A 27 16.93 -10.77 4.72
N ASN A 28 16.49 -9.79 5.51
CA ASN A 28 15.92 -10.02 6.84
C ASN A 28 14.43 -10.33 6.77
N LEU A 29 13.85 -10.84 7.86
CA LEU A 29 12.41 -11.14 7.91
C LEU A 29 11.53 -9.90 7.69
N GLY A 30 11.98 -8.74 8.16
CA GLY A 30 11.28 -7.46 7.99
C GLY A 30 11.45 -6.80 6.62
N ASP A 31 12.27 -7.40 5.74
CA ASP A 31 12.45 -6.89 4.39
C ASP A 31 11.25 -7.24 3.51
N VAL A 32 11.02 -6.41 2.49
CA VAL A 32 9.93 -6.56 1.53
C VAL A 32 10.49 -7.00 0.18
N ALA A 33 9.91 -8.04 -0.38
CA ALA A 33 10.13 -8.48 -1.75
C ALA A 33 8.85 -8.26 -2.57
N GLY A 34 8.96 -7.65 -3.74
CA GLY A 34 7.80 -7.37 -4.59
C GLY A 34 8.09 -6.35 -5.68
N SER A 35 7.20 -5.37 -5.81
CA SER A 35 7.28 -4.32 -6.84
C SER A 35 6.85 -2.96 -6.31
N LEU A 36 7.58 -1.94 -6.74
CA LEU A 36 7.26 -0.54 -6.50
C LEU A 36 6.84 0.08 -7.84
N THR A 37 5.71 0.76 -7.87
CA THR A 37 5.20 1.43 -9.07
C THR A 37 4.98 2.90 -8.81
N TYR A 38 5.59 3.75 -9.62
CA TYR A 38 5.42 5.20 -9.61
C TYR A 38 4.49 5.59 -10.75
N PHE A 39 3.48 6.39 -10.45
CA PHE A 39 2.53 6.92 -11.42
C PHE A 39 2.74 8.41 -11.58
N PHE A 40 3.01 8.85 -12.82
CA PHE A 40 3.30 10.24 -13.15
C PHE A 40 2.15 10.89 -13.93
N ASN A 41 1.91 12.17 -13.67
CA ASN A 41 1.02 12.99 -14.50
C ASN A 41 1.71 13.44 -15.80
N ALA A 42 0.96 14.12 -16.67
CA ALA A 42 1.48 14.70 -17.92
C ALA A 42 2.66 15.68 -17.73
N ARG A 43 2.83 16.24 -16.52
CA ARG A 43 3.95 17.13 -16.17
C ARG A 43 5.17 16.39 -15.62
N GLN A 44 5.22 15.05 -15.73
CA GLN A 44 6.28 14.20 -15.19
C GLN A 44 6.47 14.34 -13.67
N GLN A 45 5.38 14.62 -12.95
CA GLN A 45 5.37 14.64 -11.49
C GLN A 45 4.69 13.40 -10.93
N VAL A 46 5.30 12.76 -9.94
CA VAL A 46 4.70 11.62 -9.23
C VAL A 46 3.40 12.05 -8.58
N GLN A 47 2.32 11.32 -8.88
CA GLN A 47 0.98 11.47 -8.29
C GLN A 47 0.64 10.33 -7.35
N ARG A 48 1.16 9.13 -7.59
CA ARG A 48 0.91 7.96 -6.76
C ARG A 48 2.13 7.05 -6.72
N ILE A 49 2.37 6.48 -5.54
CA ILE A 49 3.31 5.39 -5.33
C ILE A 49 2.51 4.19 -4.84
N THR A 50 2.75 3.03 -5.43
CA THR A 50 2.20 1.77 -4.92
C THR A 50 3.30 0.76 -4.68
N LEU A 51 3.28 0.10 -3.53
CA LEU A 51 4.13 -1.05 -3.22
C LEU A 51 3.24 -2.28 -3.07
N ARG A 52 3.56 -3.33 -3.80
CA ARG A 52 2.94 -4.65 -3.67
C ARG A 52 4.00 -5.70 -3.48
N GLY A 53 3.89 -6.48 -2.42
CA GLY A 53 4.89 -7.50 -2.13
C GLY A 53 4.53 -8.35 -0.93
N THR A 54 5.54 -9.04 -0.43
CA THR A 54 5.45 -9.90 0.75
C THR A 54 6.58 -9.60 1.73
N THR A 55 6.33 -9.89 3.00
CA THR A 55 7.33 -9.82 4.06
C THR A 55 7.10 -10.92 5.11
N GLY A 56 8.14 -11.25 5.86
CA GLY A 56 8.05 -12.16 7.00
C GLY A 56 7.59 -11.47 8.28
N ASP A 57 7.90 -10.19 8.44
CA ASP A 57 7.51 -9.34 9.56
C ASP A 57 7.17 -7.91 9.07
N PRO A 58 5.90 -7.46 9.14
CA PRO A 58 5.51 -6.15 8.64
C PRO A 58 5.81 -5.01 9.63
N GLY A 59 6.39 -5.30 10.79
CA GLY A 59 6.55 -4.34 11.89
C GLY A 59 7.42 -3.15 11.50
N ALA A 60 8.56 -3.40 10.85
CA ALA A 60 9.47 -2.35 10.39
C ALA A 60 8.81 -1.43 9.34
N LEU A 61 8.09 -2.00 8.37
CA LEU A 61 7.35 -1.23 7.35
C LEU A 61 6.24 -0.38 7.97
N ALA A 62 5.44 -0.96 8.86
CA ALA A 62 4.37 -0.26 9.54
C ALA A 62 4.91 0.88 10.42
N SER A 63 6.01 0.64 11.14
CA SER A 63 6.68 1.66 11.95
C SER A 63 7.21 2.81 11.10
N LEU A 64 7.87 2.51 9.97
CA LEU A 64 8.34 3.52 9.03
C LEU A 64 7.18 4.41 8.54
N LEU A 65 6.07 3.81 8.14
CA LEU A 65 4.89 4.53 7.62
C LEU A 65 4.21 5.35 8.71
N ALA A 66 4.11 4.83 9.93
CA ALA A 66 3.55 5.55 11.06
C ALA A 66 4.41 6.77 11.44
N SER A 67 5.72 6.58 11.57
CA SER A 67 6.63 7.63 12.02
C SER A 67 6.93 8.69 10.95
N ARG A 68 7.09 8.28 9.68
CA ARG A 68 7.54 9.20 8.62
C ARG A 68 6.41 9.74 7.75
N PHE A 69 5.34 8.98 7.58
CA PHE A 69 4.23 9.30 6.68
C PHE A 69 2.89 9.48 7.44
N HIS A 70 2.92 9.48 8.77
CA HIS A 70 1.75 9.73 9.64
C HIS A 70 0.59 8.75 9.42
N PHE A 71 0.91 7.51 9.07
CA PHE A 71 -0.09 6.45 8.99
C PHE A 71 -0.57 6.06 10.38
N VAL A 72 -1.89 5.95 10.55
CA VAL A 72 -2.53 5.54 11.80
C VAL A 72 -3.30 4.26 11.58
N ARG A 73 -3.21 3.33 12.55
CA ARG A 73 -3.91 2.06 12.51
C ARG A 73 -5.43 2.28 12.51
N ARG A 74 -6.14 1.55 11.65
CA ARG A 74 -7.60 1.54 11.58
C ARG A 74 -8.14 0.17 11.96
N LEU A 75 -9.25 0.18 12.69
CA LEU A 75 -9.99 -1.05 12.98
C LEU A 75 -10.64 -1.56 11.70
N THR A 76 -10.54 -2.86 11.47
CA THR A 76 -11.18 -3.56 10.36
C THR A 76 -12.01 -4.70 10.93
N ASN A 77 -13.08 -5.08 10.24
CA ASN A 77 -13.88 -6.27 10.61
C ASN A 77 -13.31 -7.57 10.01
N ASP A 78 -12.11 -7.53 9.41
CA ASP A 78 -11.47 -8.70 8.81
C ASP A 78 -10.26 -9.10 9.68
N PRO A 79 -10.29 -10.26 10.35
CA PRO A 79 -9.25 -10.65 11.30
C PRO A 79 -7.89 -10.91 10.64
N GLY A 80 -7.87 -11.15 9.32
CA GLY A 80 -6.65 -11.35 8.54
C GLY A 80 -6.06 -10.04 7.99
N LEU A 81 -6.72 -8.90 8.21
CA LEU A 81 -6.35 -7.61 7.62
C LEU A 81 -6.04 -6.57 8.70
N VAL A 82 -4.79 -6.12 8.69
CA VAL A 82 -4.39 -4.91 9.39
C VAL A 82 -4.34 -3.76 8.39
N CYS A 83 -5.05 -2.68 8.69
CA CYS A 83 -5.10 -1.48 7.85
C CYS A 83 -4.50 -0.29 8.58
N TYR A 84 -3.73 0.52 7.86
CA TYR A 84 -3.30 1.84 8.29
C TYR A 84 -3.65 2.86 7.21
N GLU A 85 -3.99 4.07 7.63
CA GLU A 85 -4.35 5.16 6.73
C GLU A 85 -3.62 6.45 7.12
N SER A 86 -3.25 7.25 6.13
CA SER A 86 -2.87 8.65 6.31
C SER A 86 -3.94 9.56 5.71
N VAL A 87 -4.09 10.75 6.28
CA VAL A 87 -5.01 11.78 5.79
C VAL A 87 -4.25 13.05 5.42
N ASP A 88 -4.76 13.79 4.44
CA ASP A 88 -4.28 15.12 4.09
C ASP A 88 -4.80 16.20 5.05
N SER A 89 -4.41 17.45 4.82
CA SER A 89 -4.87 18.61 5.59
C SER A 89 -6.38 18.86 5.51
N HIS A 90 -7.05 18.30 4.49
CA HIS A 90 -8.49 18.37 4.28
C HIS A 90 -9.22 17.13 4.85
N ASN A 91 -8.53 16.32 5.65
CA ASN A 91 -9.04 15.10 6.26
C ASN A 91 -9.50 14.04 5.23
N ARG A 92 -8.94 14.05 4.02
CA ARG A 92 -9.15 13.03 2.99
C ARG A 92 -8.04 11.99 3.06
N THR A 93 -8.39 10.71 2.96
CA THR A 93 -7.38 9.65 2.91
C THR A 93 -6.48 9.82 1.70
N ASN A 94 -5.18 10.02 1.93
CA ASN A 94 -4.16 10.15 0.89
C ASN A 94 -3.15 8.99 0.91
N GLY A 95 -3.36 8.01 1.77
CA GLY A 95 -2.52 6.82 1.82
C GLY A 95 -3.19 5.68 2.56
N THR A 96 -2.91 4.45 2.12
CA THR A 96 -3.44 3.24 2.72
C THR A 96 -2.41 2.12 2.67
N LEU A 97 -2.15 1.49 3.80
CA LEU A 97 -1.36 0.28 3.93
C LEU A 97 -2.28 -0.84 4.38
N LYS A 98 -2.33 -1.90 3.59
CA LYS A 98 -3.02 -3.15 3.93
C LYS A 98 -1.98 -4.24 4.09
N ILE A 99 -2.01 -4.86 5.27
CA ILE A 99 -1.20 -6.02 5.58
C ILE A 99 -2.16 -7.18 5.77
N ARG A 100 -2.00 -8.22 4.96
CA ARG A 100 -2.82 -9.42 5.03
C ARG A 100 -1.96 -10.61 5.41
N THR A 101 -2.43 -11.42 6.35
CA THR A 101 -1.82 -12.73 6.61
C THR A 101 -2.00 -13.63 5.39
N ALA A 102 -0.93 -14.23 4.90
CA ALA A 102 -1.01 -15.17 3.78
C ALA A 102 -1.96 -16.33 4.13
N HIS A 103 -2.76 -16.77 3.15
CA HIS A 103 -3.74 -17.85 3.34
C HIS A 103 -3.10 -19.19 3.76
N THR A 104 -1.80 -19.37 3.51
CA THR A 104 -1.03 -20.54 3.93
C THR A 104 0.28 -20.07 4.54
N ILE A 105 0.43 -20.25 5.86
CA ILE A 105 1.67 -19.98 6.57
C ILE A 105 2.47 -21.28 6.56
N ASP A 106 3.48 -21.34 5.70
CA ASP A 106 4.40 -22.46 5.61
C ASP A 106 5.71 -22.12 6.35
N ALA A 107 6.16 -22.99 7.26
CA ALA A 107 7.39 -22.79 8.01
C ALA A 107 8.63 -22.70 7.09
N SER A 108 8.59 -23.32 5.91
CA SER A 108 9.62 -23.26 4.87
C SER A 108 9.66 -21.92 4.12
N ARG A 109 8.66 -21.05 4.30
CA ARG A 109 8.56 -19.74 3.61
C ARG A 109 8.45 -18.58 4.60
N PRO A 110 9.50 -18.33 5.41
CA PRO A 110 9.43 -17.34 6.47
C PRO A 110 9.30 -15.89 5.97
N TYR A 111 9.66 -15.60 4.70
CA TYR A 111 9.60 -14.27 4.09
C TYR A 111 8.27 -13.93 3.39
N THR A 112 7.32 -14.87 3.32
CA THR A 112 6.04 -14.68 2.62
C THR A 112 4.83 -14.90 3.54
N ARG A 113 4.97 -14.55 4.82
CA ARG A 113 3.90 -14.70 5.82
C ARG A 113 2.83 -13.65 5.69
N PHE A 114 3.20 -12.47 5.19
CA PHE A 114 2.30 -11.34 5.01
C PHE A 114 2.38 -10.81 3.60
N GLU A 115 1.23 -10.49 3.03
CA GLU A 115 1.08 -9.69 1.82
C GLU A 115 0.95 -8.22 2.22
N VAL A 116 1.65 -7.34 1.52
CA VAL A 116 1.62 -5.89 1.73
C VAL A 116 1.14 -5.19 0.46
N ASP A 117 0.11 -4.35 0.59
CA ASP A 117 -0.38 -3.44 -0.44
C ASP A 117 -0.40 -2.03 0.16
N LEU A 118 0.51 -1.20 -0.31
CA LEU A 118 0.64 0.20 0.08
C LEU A 118 0.29 1.07 -1.12
N VAL A 119 -0.53 2.09 -0.87
CA VAL A 119 -0.82 3.17 -1.79
C VAL A 119 -0.54 4.49 -1.07
N ILE A 120 0.19 5.39 -1.72
CA ILE A 120 0.40 6.76 -1.27
C ILE A 120 0.08 7.67 -2.45
N ASP A 121 -0.86 8.57 -2.25
CA ASP A 121 -1.21 9.64 -3.18
C ASP A 121 -0.50 10.92 -2.79
N ARG A 122 -0.10 11.70 -3.81
CA ARG A 122 0.42 13.04 -3.60
C ARG A 122 -0.69 13.89 -2.96
N PRO A 123 -0.42 14.60 -1.86
CA PRO A 123 -1.38 15.56 -1.32
C PRO A 123 -1.64 16.66 -2.36
N GLU A 124 -2.91 16.92 -2.64
CA GLU A 124 -3.32 18.08 -3.43
C GLU A 124 -3.26 19.30 -2.49
N TRP A 125 -2.38 20.27 -2.80
CA TRP A 125 -2.30 21.55 -2.10
C TRP A 125 -3.15 22.60 -2.82
#